data_AF-A0A1W9WKJ2-F1
#
_entry.id   AF-A0A1W9WKJ2-F1
#
_cell.length_a   1.000
_cell.length_b   1.000
_cell.length_c   1.000
_cell.angle_alpha   90.00
_cell.angle_beta   90.00
_cell.angle_gamma   90.00
#
_symmetry.space_group_name_H-M   'P 1'
#
loop_
_entity.id
_entity.type
_entity.pdbx_description
1 polymer ?
#
loop_
_entity_poly.entity_id
_entity_poly.type
_entity_poly.pdbx_seq_one_letter_code
_entity_poly.pdbx_strand_id
1 'polypeptide(L)'
;MKLTYTVYYIFSTIILLELTKEWQYHEIQTELSVGDIVILSSDGVVEAKNTSEEIFGFERFENTIANFPQTTSESFLQYLKNEVDTFVGDAEIHDDITIMILQISPCTFKDV
;
A
#
# COMPACT_ATOMS: atom_id res chain seq x y z
N MET A 1 -9.60 -19.14 10.71
CA MET A 1 -8.17 -19.22 10.36
C MET A 1 -7.65 -17.79 10.36
N LYS A 2 -6.93 -17.36 11.41
CA LYS A 2 -6.34 -16.01 11.45
C LYS A 2 -5.10 -16.06 10.56
N LEU A 3 -5.14 -15.43 9.40
CA LEU A 3 -3.96 -15.17 8.60
C LEU A 3 -3.11 -14.18 9.42
N THR A 4 -1.92 -14.62 9.83
CA THR A 4 -0.96 -13.76 10.51
C THR A 4 -0.32 -12.89 9.44
N TYR A 5 -0.74 -11.64 9.32
CA TYR A 5 -0.10 -10.66 8.46
C TYR A 5 0.97 -9.92 9.27
N THR A 6 2.17 -9.82 8.74
CA THR A 6 3.20 -8.94 9.29
C THR A 6 3.27 -7.71 8.40
N VAL A 7 2.77 -6.58 8.88
CA VAL A 7 2.87 -5.30 8.18
C VAL A 7 4.18 -4.65 8.64
N TYR A 8 5.11 -4.48 7.71
CA TYR A 8 6.34 -3.73 7.94
C TYR A 8 6.14 -2.31 7.42
N TYR A 9 6.14 -1.32 8.30
CA TYR A 9 6.18 0.08 7.90
C TYR A 9 7.63 0.50 7.66
N ILE A 10 7.95 0.79 6.40
CA ILE A 10 9.24 1.40 6.06
C ILE A 10 9.00 2.91 6.01
N PHE A 11 9.16 3.57 7.14
CA PHE A 11 9.17 5.03 7.18
C PHE A 11 10.53 5.53 6.69
N SER A 12 10.61 5.99 5.45
CA SER A 12 11.65 6.96 5.11
C SER A 12 11.16 8.33 5.56
N THR A 13 11.94 9.05 6.35
CA THR A 13 11.72 10.48 6.54
C THR A 13 11.63 11.11 5.15
N ILE A 14 10.51 11.73 4.80
CA ILE A 14 10.43 12.56 3.59
C ILE A 14 11.28 13.80 3.90
N ILE A 15 12.48 13.86 3.33
CA ILE A 15 13.23 15.10 3.25
C ILE A 15 13.13 15.60 1.83
N LEU A 16 12.69 16.85 1.69
CA LEU A 16 12.73 17.61 0.45
C LEU A 16 14.13 17.45 -0.16
N LEU A 17 14.21 16.82 -1.33
CA LEU A 17 15.44 16.34 -1.99
C LEU A 17 16.49 17.42 -2.27
N GLU A 18 16.21 18.67 -1.93
CA GLU A 18 17.00 19.85 -2.29
C GLU A 18 17.71 20.54 -1.10
N LEU A 19 17.46 20.12 0.15
CA LEU A 19 17.93 20.89 1.31
C LEU A 19 19.25 20.44 1.94
N THR A 20 19.74 19.22 1.70
CA THR A 20 21.03 18.80 2.29
C THR A 20 21.78 17.79 1.40
N LYS A 21 23.09 18.06 1.22
CA LYS A 21 23.98 17.44 0.23
C LYS A 21 24.56 16.08 0.64
N GLU A 22 24.18 15.56 1.81
CA GLU A 22 24.75 14.34 2.40
C GLU A 22 23.65 13.45 3.01
N TRP A 23 22.80 12.87 2.16
CA TRP A 23 21.88 11.81 2.59
C TRP A 23 22.46 10.43 2.30
N GLN A 24 22.43 9.58 3.32
CA GLN A 24 22.64 8.15 3.17
C GLN A 24 21.29 7.49 2.93
N TYR A 25 21.13 6.82 1.79
CA TYR A 25 19.97 5.98 1.54
C TYR A 25 19.90 4.88 2.62
N HIS A 26 18.73 4.69 3.21
CA HIS A 26 18.50 3.56 4.09
C HIS A 26 18.06 2.38 3.24
N GLU A 27 18.93 1.38 3.12
CA GLU A 27 18.61 0.12 2.45
C GLU A 27 18.05 -0.87 3.48
N ILE A 28 16.94 -1.52 3.13
CA ILE A 28 16.37 -2.61 3.92
C ILE A 28 16.34 -3.84 3.03
N GLN A 29 16.91 -4.93 3.53
CA GLN A 29 16.87 -6.24 2.89
C GLN A 29 16.02 -7.18 3.75
N THR A 30 15.15 -7.94 3.09
CA THR A 30 14.31 -8.95 3.73
C THR A 30 14.09 -10.12 2.78
N GLU A 31 13.91 -11.31 3.32
CA GLU A 31 13.57 -12.49 2.54
C GLU A 31 12.05 -12.56 2.35
N LEU A 32 11.61 -12.74 1.10
CA LEU A 32 10.19 -12.90 0.77
C LEU A 32 9.91 -14.34 0.35
N SER A 33 8.82 -14.90 0.85
CA SER A 33 8.31 -16.24 0.55
C SER A 33 7.13 -16.20 -0.41
N VAL A 34 6.88 -17.32 -1.08
CA VAL A 34 5.67 -17.47 -1.92
C VAL A 34 4.42 -17.24 -1.07
N GLY A 35 3.53 -16.38 -1.56
CA GLY A 35 2.34 -15.92 -0.85
C GLY A 35 2.51 -14.57 -0.16
N ASP A 36 3.74 -14.09 0.02
CA ASP A 36 3.97 -12.76 0.58
C ASP A 36 3.54 -11.67 -0.39
N ILE A 37 3.02 -10.58 0.19
CA ILE A 37 2.57 -9.40 -0.53
C ILE A 37 3.30 -8.19 0.05
N VAL A 38 3.93 -7.41 -0.82
CA VAL A 38 4.52 -6.12 -0.49
C VAL A 38 3.62 -5.03 -1.07
N ILE A 39 3.21 -4.11 -0.22
CA ILE A 39 2.39 -2.95 -0.59
C ILE A 39 3.23 -1.71 -0.37
N LEU A 40 3.42 -0.92 -1.42
CA LEU A 40 4.03 0.41 -1.34
C LEU A 40 2.97 1.44 -1.71
N SER A 41 2.84 2.49 -0.91
CA SER A 41 1.88 3.56 -1.15
C SER A 41 2.48 4.92 -0.84
N SER A 42 1.99 5.96 -1.51
CA SER A 42 2.16 7.34 -1.03
C SER A 42 1.27 7.59 0.20
N ASP A 43 1.59 8.64 0.94
CA ASP A 43 0.77 9.19 2.04
C ASP A 43 -0.60 9.65 1.56
N GLY A 44 -0.75 10.09 0.31
CA GLY A 44 -2.04 10.42 -0.30
C GLY A 44 -3.14 9.36 -0.14
N VAL A 45 -2.80 8.07 0.03
CA VAL A 45 -3.78 7.02 0.37
C VAL A 45 -4.37 7.21 1.76
N VAL A 46 -3.52 7.36 2.78
CA VAL A 46 -3.97 7.44 4.18
C VAL A 46 -4.47 8.83 4.55
N GLU A 47 -4.02 9.86 3.83
CA GLU A 47 -4.46 11.25 3.99
C GLU A 47 -5.72 11.60 3.19
N ALA A 48 -6.18 10.70 2.29
CA ALA A 48 -7.42 10.88 1.54
C ALA A 48 -8.60 11.20 2.47
N LYS A 49 -9.39 12.21 2.12
CA LYS A 49 -10.50 12.70 2.94
C LYS A 49 -11.85 12.42 2.31
N ASN A 50 -12.84 12.15 3.15
CA ASN A 50 -14.23 12.11 2.73
C ASN A 50 -14.89 13.50 2.81
N THR A 51 -16.17 13.59 2.44
CA THR A 51 -16.94 14.85 2.46
C THR A 51 -17.13 15.45 3.85
N SER A 52 -16.87 14.69 4.90
CA SER A 52 -16.90 15.12 6.30
C SER A 52 -15.51 15.51 6.83
N GLU A 53 -14.51 15.62 5.94
CA GLU A 53 -13.10 15.91 6.23
C GLU A 53 -12.41 14.84 7.10
N GLU A 54 -12.98 13.65 7.24
CA GLU A 54 -12.35 12.53 7.92
C GLU A 54 -11.31 11.89 7.01
N ILE A 55 -10.13 11.57 7.56
CA ILE A 55 -9.07 10.88 6.84
C ILE A 55 -9.33 9.37 6.76
N PHE A 56 -8.90 8.74 5.67
CA PHE A 56 -8.98 7.28 5.52
C PHE A 56 -8.17 6.60 6.62
N GLY A 57 -6.95 7.08 6.84
CA GLY A 57 -6.09 6.69 7.96
C GLY A 57 -5.56 5.25 7.89
N PHE A 58 -4.58 4.97 8.77
CA PHE A 58 -3.94 3.66 8.84
C PHE A 58 -4.90 2.55 9.30
N GLU A 59 -5.86 2.86 10.17
CA GLU A 59 -6.80 1.84 10.66
C GLU A 59 -7.65 1.24 9.53
N ARG A 60 -8.20 2.08 8.63
CA ARG A 60 -8.98 1.57 7.48
C ARG A 60 -8.07 0.89 6.47
N PHE A 61 -6.86 1.41 6.26
CA PHE A 61 -5.87 0.80 5.37
C PHE A 61 -5.49 -0.61 5.82
N GLU A 62 -5.12 -0.80 7.10
CA GLU A 62 -4.81 -2.10 7.68
C GLU A 62 -6.01 -3.05 7.64
N ASN A 63 -7.21 -2.55 7.99
CA ASN A 63 -8.43 -3.35 7.91
C ASN A 63 -8.75 -3.79 6.48
N THR A 64 -8.52 -2.93 5.49
CA THR A 64 -8.70 -3.26 4.07
C THR A 64 -7.76 -4.37 3.66
N ILE A 65 -6.49 -4.26 4.02
CA ILE A 65 -5.46 -5.29 3.75
C ILE A 65 -5.82 -6.62 4.41
N ALA A 66 -6.24 -6.58 5.68
CA ALA A 66 -6.58 -7.79 6.45
C ALA A 66 -7.80 -8.54 5.92
N ASN A 67 -8.72 -7.85 5.24
CA ASN A 67 -9.94 -8.43 4.69
C ASN A 67 -9.81 -8.84 3.21
N PHE A 68 -8.68 -8.57 2.57
CA PHE A 68 -8.48 -8.93 1.17
C PHE A 68 -8.40 -10.46 0.99
N PRO A 69 -9.20 -11.09 0.09
CA PRO A 69 -9.26 -12.54 -0.08
C PRO A 69 -8.01 -13.21 -0.71
N GLN A 70 -6.85 -12.55 -0.75
CA GLN A 70 -5.55 -13.07 -1.21
C GLN A 70 -5.61 -13.89 -2.51
N THR A 71 -6.13 -13.29 -3.58
CA THR A 71 -6.21 -13.91 -4.91
C THR A 71 -5.03 -13.48 -5.78
N THR A 72 -5.11 -12.31 -6.40
CA THR A 72 -4.08 -11.75 -7.29
C THR A 72 -3.73 -10.32 -6.90
N SER A 73 -2.50 -9.88 -7.20
CA SER A 73 -2.07 -8.49 -6.98
C SER A 73 -2.98 -7.48 -7.69
N GLU A 74 -3.43 -7.78 -8.91
CA GLU A 74 -4.35 -6.93 -9.67
C GLU A 74 -5.70 -6.80 -8.96
N SER A 75 -6.30 -7.91 -8.55
CA SER A 75 -7.56 -7.86 -7.79
C SER A 75 -7.40 -7.18 -6.44
N PHE A 76 -6.22 -7.24 -5.82
CA PHE A 76 -5.95 -6.52 -4.59
C PHE A 76 -5.90 -5.01 -4.83
N LEU A 77 -5.22 -4.60 -5.90
CA LEU A 77 -5.11 -3.19 -6.26
C LEU A 77 -6.50 -2.61 -6.51
N GLN A 78 -7.35 -3.34 -7.24
CA GLN A 78 -8.73 -2.93 -7.49
C GLN A 78 -9.56 -2.88 -6.20
N TYR A 79 -9.43 -3.87 -5.33
CA TYR A 79 -10.14 -3.91 -4.05
C TYR A 79 -9.77 -2.72 -3.17
N LEU A 80 -8.46 -2.48 -2.95
CA LEU A 80 -7.97 -1.38 -2.14
C LEU A 80 -8.34 -0.01 -2.74
N LYS A 81 -8.21 0.14 -4.06
CA LYS A 81 -8.64 1.35 -4.75
C LYS A 81 -10.13 1.61 -4.55
N ASN A 82 -10.97 0.59 -4.69
CA ASN A 82 -12.41 0.74 -4.51
C ASN A 82 -12.79 1.13 -3.08
N GLU A 83 -12.11 0.59 -2.06
CA GLU A 83 -12.34 1.00 -0.67
C GLU A 83 -11.99 2.47 -0.43
N VAL A 84 -10.87 2.94 -1.00
CA VAL A 84 -10.49 4.36 -0.95
C VAL A 84 -11.51 5.23 -1.68
N ASP A 85 -11.86 4.89 -2.92
CA ASP A 85 -12.84 5.63 -3.72
C ASP A 85 -14.21 5.68 -3.02
N THR A 86 -14.64 4.57 -2.43
CA THR A 86 -15.92 4.48 -1.70
C THR A 86 -15.89 5.34 -0.44
N PHE A 87 -14.76 5.38 0.27
CA PHE A 87 -14.60 6.23 1.44
C PHE A 87 -14.60 7.72 1.09
N VAL A 88 -13.86 8.11 0.06
CA VAL A 88 -13.77 9.49 -0.42
C VAL A 88 -15.14 9.96 -0.94
N GLY A 89 -15.85 9.10 -1.68
CA GLY A 89 -17.15 9.41 -2.25
C GLY A 89 -17.05 10.54 -3.27
N ASP A 90 -17.89 11.57 -3.10
CA ASP A 90 -17.90 12.76 -3.96
C ASP A 90 -16.90 13.84 -3.53
N ALA A 91 -16.06 13.57 -2.52
CA ALA A 91 -15.06 14.53 -2.06
C ALA A 91 -13.94 14.71 -3.11
N GLU A 92 -13.34 15.90 -3.12
CA GLU A 92 -12.21 16.19 -3.98
C GLU A 92 -10.94 15.54 -3.40
N ILE A 93 -10.23 14.79 -4.24
CA ILE A 93 -8.93 14.23 -3.86
C ILE A 93 -7.91 15.36 -3.89
N HIS A 94 -7.33 15.66 -2.73
CA HIS A 94 -6.41 16.79 -2.57
C HIS A 94 -4.94 16.47 -2.89
N ASP A 95 -4.57 15.20 -3.05
CA ASP A 95 -3.19 14.75 -3.29
C ASP A 95 -3.11 13.52 -4.21
N ASP A 96 -1.96 13.28 -4.83
CA ASP A 96 -1.76 12.16 -5.74
C ASP A 96 -1.70 10.81 -5.00
N ILE A 97 -2.61 9.91 -5.37
CA ILE A 97 -2.68 8.56 -4.80
C ILE A 97 -1.86 7.59 -5.66
N THR A 98 -0.80 7.02 -5.09
CA THR A 98 0.01 5.97 -5.72
C THR A 98 -0.01 4.71 -4.87
N ILE A 99 -0.34 3.56 -5.48
CA ILE A 99 -0.32 2.24 -4.84
C ILE A 99 0.39 1.26 -5.77
N MET A 100 1.33 0.49 -5.22
CA MET A 100 1.99 -0.63 -5.89
C MET A 100 1.88 -1.89 -5.03
N ILE A 101 1.46 -2.99 -5.67
CA ILE A 101 1.29 -4.28 -5.01
C ILE A 101 2.18 -5.30 -5.73
N LEU A 102 3.12 -5.89 -4.99
CA LEU A 102 3.96 -6.99 -5.44
C LEU A 102 3.50 -8.25 -4.72
N GLN A 103 3.21 -9.31 -5.48
CA GLN A 103 2.86 -10.61 -4.94
C GLN A 103 3.90 -11.63 -5.37
N ILE A 104 4.50 -12.31 -4.39
CA ILE A 104 5.44 -13.39 -4.68
C ILE A 104 4.63 -14.65 -5.00
N SER A 105 4.67 -15.04 -6.27
CA SER A 105 3.97 -16.21 -6.79
C SER A 105 4.95 -17.38 -7.00
N PRO A 106 4.46 -18.63 -6.98
CA PRO A 106 5.28 -19.76 -7.38
C PRO A 106 5.78 -19.56 -8.82
N CYS A 107 7.05 -19.89 -9.06
CA CYS A 107 7.59 -19.89 -10.40
C CYS A 107 6.81 -20.90 -11.27
N THR A 108 5.95 -20.39 -12.14
CA THR A 108 5.24 -21.19 -13.14
C THR A 108 5.89 -20.92 -14.48
N PHE A 109 6.78 -21.83 -14.89
CA PHE A 109 7.27 -21.83 -16.27
C PHE A 109 6.09 -22.17 -17.18
N LYS A 110 5.68 -21.20 -18.00
CA LYS A 110 4.89 -21.49 -19.19
C LYS A 110 5.87 -21.92 -20.27
N ASP A 111 6.08 -23.22 -20.40
CA ASP A 111 6.72 -23.78 -21.58
C ASP A 111 5.89 -23.37 -22.81
N VAL A 112 6.53 -22.65 -23.73
CA VAL A 112 5.99 -22.28 -25.05
C VAL A 112 6.39 -23.33 -26.06
#